data_AF-A0A948QIC8-F1
#
_entry.id   AF-A0A948QIC8-F1
#
_cell.length_a   1.000
_cell.length_b   1.000
_cell.length_c   1.000
_cell.angle_alpha   90.00
_cell.angle_beta   90.00
_cell.angle_gamma   90.00
#
_symmetry.space_group_name_H-M   'P 1'
#
loop_
_entity.id
_entity.type
_entity.pdbx_description
1 polymer ?
#
loop_
_entity_poly.entity_id
_entity_poly.type
_entity_poly.pdbx_seq_one_letter_code
_entity_poly.pdbx_strand_id
1 'polypeptide(L)'
;GGAGALGSYLVKKYINDGHRVIVIDNLMKTQTTENIDAFMGNKNFKFLKHDINDPIDLAGEKIDWIFNAACPVSCISLQIDPIHTVKSCTLGVINMLELARKHGAKFLQCSSADIYGEMKDHPFKETDLGSTNTLSPRACYEEGKRTAETICMDYHRKYGVEIKIARIFNTAGPHTQMTDGRVPSIFIYNALAQRPIRIYGDGKATRCFLHIEDQVDGLDKFMRTGADVTGPINIGSTDEVTILELAEKVIKKTDSKSEIIFERRDDAPLLRKPDTTLAKNLLGWQQTKSLDELLDDMIAHYKNKGLPESTVLVFSVTYYPDHGPAESALMDLAQKMPETEFHVITSKMNKDRRDVENYDNVTVYRIGFGAKFDKYLLPLLGAIKAKQLNKQYHYRFMWSVMATYGGLIGLVLKLLGNKASFLLMHDDKENLTGWKKKLANYIESKADTQYTTKDGGDDQFIDNIRRNYAELTAKQENKLLRPL
;
A
#
# COMPACT_ATOMS: atom_id res chain seq x y z
N GLY A 1 7.38 -10.36 8.30
CA GLY A 1 7.46 -8.98 7.81
C GLY A 1 8.83 -8.62 7.27
N GLY A 2 9.59 -9.56 6.69
CA GLY A 2 10.94 -9.28 6.16
C GLY A 2 10.94 -8.69 4.73
N ALA A 3 9.83 -8.75 4.00
CA ALA A 3 9.71 -8.10 2.68
C ALA A 3 9.28 -6.61 2.78
N GLY A 4 8.80 -6.18 3.95
CA GLY A 4 8.41 -4.78 4.19
C GLY A 4 9.58 -3.79 4.22
N ALA A 5 9.27 -2.49 4.33
CA ALA A 5 10.27 -1.42 4.28
C ALA A 5 11.39 -1.58 5.32
N LEU A 6 11.04 -1.78 6.60
CA LEU A 6 12.01 -2.02 7.67
C LEU A 6 12.67 -3.41 7.57
N GLY A 7 11.85 -4.43 7.27
CA GLY A 7 12.31 -5.83 7.18
C GLY A 7 13.40 -6.02 6.13
N SER A 8 13.25 -5.42 4.95
CA SER A 8 14.23 -5.55 3.86
C SER A 8 15.57 -4.88 4.15
N TYR A 9 15.59 -3.80 4.95
CA TYR A 9 16.85 -3.21 5.43
C TYR A 9 17.53 -4.05 6.52
N LEU A 10 16.76 -4.66 7.44
CA LEU A 10 17.30 -5.65 8.38
C LEU A 10 17.90 -6.86 7.63
N VAL A 11 17.22 -7.34 6.57
CA VAL A 11 17.73 -8.41 5.68
C VAL A 11 19.03 -7.98 5.00
N LYS A 12 19.06 -6.79 4.38
CA LYS A 12 20.26 -6.22 3.73
C LYS A 12 21.44 -6.17 4.70
N LYS A 13 21.22 -5.69 5.93
CA LYS A 13 22.24 -5.63 6.98
C LYS A 13 22.75 -7.03 7.34
N TYR A 14 21.89 -7.94 7.77
CA TYR A 14 22.35 -9.24 8.28
C TYR A 14 22.92 -10.16 7.19
N ILE A 15 22.50 -10.03 5.93
CA ILE A 15 23.16 -10.68 4.79
C ILE A 15 24.56 -10.11 4.55
N ASN A 16 24.74 -8.79 4.61
CA ASN A 16 26.05 -8.14 4.43
C ASN A 16 27.01 -8.43 5.60
N ASP A 17 26.48 -8.47 6.82
CA ASP A 17 27.19 -8.89 8.04
C ASP A 17 27.51 -10.42 8.04
N GLY A 18 27.10 -11.16 6.99
CA GLY A 18 27.47 -12.55 6.74
C GLY A 18 26.58 -13.63 7.39
N HIS A 19 25.50 -13.25 8.08
CA HIS A 19 24.60 -14.17 8.75
C HIS A 19 23.70 -14.96 7.78
N ARG A 20 23.11 -16.05 8.26
CA ARG A 20 21.97 -16.71 7.62
C ARG A 20 20.69 -15.96 7.97
N VAL A 21 19.90 -15.60 6.96
CA VAL A 21 18.67 -14.79 7.13
C VAL A 21 17.48 -15.51 6.51
N ILE A 22 16.45 -15.75 7.32
CA ILE A 22 15.18 -16.36 6.90
C ILE A 22 14.08 -15.29 6.96
N VAL A 23 13.47 -14.98 5.82
CA VAL A 23 12.34 -14.05 5.72
C VAL A 23 11.03 -14.81 5.74
N ILE A 24 10.23 -14.58 6.77
CA ILE A 24 8.81 -14.97 6.83
C ILE A 24 7.98 -13.75 6.41
N ASP A 25 7.17 -13.87 5.36
CA ASP A 25 6.26 -12.81 4.91
C ASP A 25 5.08 -13.32 4.08
N ASN A 26 3.85 -12.89 4.37
CA ASN A 26 2.68 -13.28 3.57
C ASN A 26 2.55 -12.46 2.27
N LEU A 27 3.31 -11.37 2.13
CA LEU A 27 3.27 -10.38 1.05
C LEU A 27 1.92 -9.65 0.89
N MET A 28 1.05 -9.66 1.91
CA MET A 28 -0.29 -9.04 1.85
C MET A 28 -0.22 -7.54 1.56
N LYS A 29 0.76 -6.84 2.16
CA LYS A 29 0.95 -5.40 1.93
C LYS A 29 1.87 -5.09 0.74
N THR A 30 2.94 -5.86 0.55
CA THR A 30 3.93 -5.58 -0.52
C THR A 30 3.47 -6.03 -1.90
N GLN A 31 2.64 -7.09 -1.98
CA GLN A 31 2.15 -7.77 -3.19
C GLN A 31 3.24 -8.42 -4.07
N THR A 32 4.49 -7.97 -3.94
CA THR A 32 5.71 -8.48 -4.60
C THR A 32 6.80 -8.80 -3.57
N THR A 33 7.86 -9.45 -4.04
CA THR A 33 9.12 -9.70 -3.29
C THR A 33 10.21 -8.67 -3.60
N GLU A 34 9.90 -7.61 -4.36
CA GLU A 34 10.85 -6.65 -4.95
C GLU A 34 11.94 -6.15 -3.99
N ASN A 35 11.56 -5.76 -2.77
CA ASN A 35 12.46 -5.27 -1.73
C ASN A 35 13.52 -6.29 -1.25
N ILE A 36 13.36 -7.58 -1.59
CA ILE A 36 14.23 -8.70 -1.21
C ILE A 36 14.71 -9.55 -2.41
N ASP A 37 14.28 -9.24 -3.64
CA ASP A 37 14.61 -10.05 -4.84
C ASP A 37 16.13 -10.13 -5.08
N ALA A 38 16.87 -9.08 -4.74
CA ALA A 38 18.34 -9.04 -4.79
C ALA A 38 19.04 -10.13 -3.94
N PHE A 39 18.35 -10.73 -2.97
CA PHE A 39 18.90 -11.77 -2.09
C PHE A 39 18.47 -13.19 -2.47
N MET A 40 17.53 -13.37 -3.41
CA MET A 40 16.94 -14.69 -3.74
C MET A 40 17.97 -15.73 -4.21
N GLY A 41 19.09 -15.30 -4.81
CA GLY A 41 20.20 -16.17 -5.23
C GLY A 41 21.29 -16.40 -4.17
N ASN A 42 21.18 -15.80 -2.98
CA ASN A 42 22.22 -15.90 -1.96
C ASN A 42 22.03 -17.17 -1.10
N LYS A 43 23.06 -18.02 -1.00
CA LYS A 43 23.08 -19.25 -0.18
C LYS A 43 22.73 -19.04 1.30
N ASN A 44 22.97 -17.85 1.83
CA ASN A 44 22.67 -17.49 3.22
C ASN A 44 21.22 -16.99 3.40
N PHE A 45 20.48 -16.76 2.31
CA PHE A 45 19.12 -16.24 2.33
C PHE A 45 18.08 -17.36 2.14
N LYS A 46 16.90 -17.21 2.75
CA LYS A 46 15.74 -18.08 2.54
C LYS A 46 14.46 -17.25 2.64
N PHE A 47 13.63 -17.26 1.59
CA PHE A 47 12.28 -16.68 1.66
C PHE A 47 11.23 -17.77 1.92
N LEU A 48 10.30 -17.49 2.83
CA LEU A 48 9.15 -18.32 3.16
C LEU A 48 7.88 -17.46 3.08
N LYS A 49 7.04 -17.74 2.08
CA LYS A 49 5.73 -17.09 1.96
C LYS A 49 4.75 -17.71 2.94
N HIS A 50 4.69 -17.17 4.15
CA HIS A 50 3.93 -17.72 5.27
C HIS A 50 3.33 -16.59 6.13
N ASP A 51 2.17 -16.83 6.73
CA ASP A 51 1.47 -15.90 7.61
C ASP A 51 1.72 -16.27 9.08
N ILE A 52 2.24 -15.33 9.89
CA ILE A 52 2.62 -15.64 11.28
C ILE A 52 1.43 -16.01 12.17
N ASN A 53 0.19 -15.73 11.74
CA ASN A 53 -1.03 -16.17 12.42
C ASN A 53 -1.18 -17.69 12.45
N ASP A 54 -0.59 -18.39 11.49
CA ASP A 54 -0.48 -19.84 11.46
C ASP A 54 0.88 -20.27 12.04
N PRO A 55 0.94 -21.35 12.85
CA PRO A 55 2.20 -21.87 13.35
C PRO A 55 3.16 -22.24 12.22
N ILE A 56 4.45 -21.92 12.39
CA ILE A 56 5.52 -22.31 11.47
C ILE A 56 6.45 -23.34 12.14
N ASP A 57 6.89 -24.33 11.37
CA ASP A 57 7.96 -25.24 11.79
C ASP A 57 9.26 -24.89 11.06
N LEU A 58 10.34 -24.77 11.83
CA LEU A 58 11.70 -24.51 11.36
C LEU A 58 12.70 -25.44 12.07
N ALA A 59 12.29 -26.61 12.56
CA ALA A 59 13.16 -27.54 13.31
C ALA A 59 14.48 -27.94 12.61
N GLY A 60 14.54 -27.86 11.28
CA GLY A 60 15.76 -28.06 10.49
C GLY A 60 16.69 -26.83 10.35
N GLU A 61 16.37 -25.71 11.02
CA GLU A 61 17.12 -24.45 11.00
C GLU A 61 17.59 -24.09 12.41
N LYS A 62 18.77 -23.48 12.53
CA LYS A 62 19.19 -22.83 13.79
C LYS A 62 18.74 -21.37 13.76
N ILE A 63 17.91 -20.98 14.71
CA ILE A 63 17.38 -19.63 14.86
C ILE A 63 17.99 -19.01 16.12
N ASP A 64 18.91 -18.07 15.96
CA ASP A 64 19.53 -17.35 17.08
C ASP A 64 18.72 -16.11 17.50
N TRP A 65 18.31 -15.29 16.53
CA TRP A 65 17.59 -14.03 16.74
C TRP A 65 16.34 -13.95 15.84
N ILE A 66 15.25 -13.38 16.35
CA ILE A 66 13.99 -13.14 15.63
C ILE A 66 13.63 -11.66 15.71
N PHE A 67 13.46 -11.01 14.56
CA PHE A 67 12.97 -9.63 14.44
C PHE A 67 11.50 -9.63 13.99
N ASN A 68 10.55 -9.46 14.92
CA ASN A 68 9.14 -9.44 14.59
C ASN A 68 8.66 -8.08 14.08
N ALA A 69 8.93 -7.82 12.80
CA ALA A 69 8.37 -6.70 12.02
C ALA A 69 7.10 -7.10 11.23
N ALA A 70 6.39 -8.17 11.62
CA ALA A 70 5.21 -8.67 10.89
C ALA A 70 3.91 -8.01 11.39
N CYS A 71 3.54 -6.88 10.78
CA CYS A 71 2.26 -6.22 10.99
C CYS A 71 1.96 -5.27 9.81
N PRO A 72 0.69 -5.04 9.40
CA PRO A 72 0.34 -3.80 8.72
C PRO A 72 0.62 -2.60 9.66
N VAL A 73 0.78 -1.38 9.12
CA VAL A 73 1.30 -0.22 9.90
C VAL A 73 0.68 1.12 9.50
N SER A 74 0.50 1.37 8.20
CA SER A 74 -0.16 2.59 7.74
C SER A 74 -1.64 2.52 8.06
N CYS A 75 -2.23 3.62 8.56
CA CYS A 75 -3.60 3.72 9.12
C CYS A 75 -4.64 2.91 8.34
N ILE A 76 -4.53 2.99 7.03
CA ILE A 76 -5.43 2.47 6.02
C ILE A 76 -5.18 0.98 5.70
N SER A 77 -3.93 0.51 5.84
CA SER A 77 -3.57 -0.91 5.73
C SER A 77 -4.12 -1.75 6.89
N LEU A 78 -4.25 -1.15 8.09
CA LEU A 78 -4.83 -1.76 9.28
C LEU A 78 -6.33 -2.07 9.09
N GLN A 79 -7.03 -1.17 8.40
CA GLN A 79 -8.48 -1.25 8.15
C GLN A 79 -8.86 -2.09 6.93
N ILE A 80 -7.88 -2.67 6.21
CA ILE A 80 -8.12 -3.68 5.18
C ILE A 80 -8.80 -4.91 5.79
N ASP A 81 -8.22 -5.37 6.90
CA ASP A 81 -8.71 -6.46 7.73
C ASP A 81 -8.23 -6.19 9.17
N PRO A 82 -9.06 -5.52 10.00
CA PRO A 82 -8.70 -5.24 11.39
C PRO A 82 -8.64 -6.51 12.24
N ILE A 83 -9.28 -7.61 11.82
CA ILE A 83 -9.24 -8.89 12.53
C ILE A 83 -7.89 -9.59 12.27
N HIS A 84 -7.41 -9.61 11.02
CA HIS A 84 -6.05 -10.05 10.69
C HIS A 84 -4.99 -9.19 11.37
N THR A 85 -5.21 -7.87 11.47
CA THR A 85 -4.33 -6.95 12.21
C THR A 85 -4.22 -7.33 13.69
N VAL A 86 -5.36 -7.51 14.40
CA VAL A 86 -5.36 -7.95 15.80
C VAL A 86 -4.71 -9.32 15.97
N LYS A 87 -5.05 -10.30 15.11
CA LYS A 87 -4.44 -11.64 15.14
C LYS A 87 -2.92 -11.56 14.98
N SER A 88 -2.42 -10.78 14.02
CA SER A 88 -0.98 -10.63 13.76
C SER A 88 -0.24 -10.04 14.96
N CYS A 89 -0.89 -9.13 15.70
CA CYS A 89 -0.39 -8.57 16.95
C CYS A 89 -0.53 -9.50 18.19
N THR A 90 -1.30 -10.59 18.10
CA THR A 90 -1.63 -11.46 19.25
C THR A 90 -1.23 -12.92 18.99
N LEU A 91 -2.04 -13.67 18.22
CA LEU A 91 -1.73 -15.04 17.79
C LEU A 91 -0.39 -15.10 17.03
N GLY A 92 -0.13 -14.13 16.16
CA GLY A 92 1.14 -14.03 15.44
C GLY A 92 2.35 -13.84 16.37
N VAL A 93 2.21 -12.98 17.38
CA VAL A 93 3.26 -12.75 18.40
C VAL A 93 3.46 -14.00 19.26
N ILE A 94 2.38 -14.68 19.66
CA ILE A 94 2.41 -15.97 20.39
C ILE A 94 3.16 -17.03 19.59
N ASN A 95 2.84 -17.22 18.30
CA ASN A 95 3.49 -18.21 17.44
C ASN A 95 4.99 -17.96 17.29
N MET A 96 5.40 -16.69 17.14
CA MET A 96 6.83 -16.35 17.00
C MET A 96 7.60 -16.39 18.34
N LEU A 97 6.93 -16.17 19.48
CA LEU A 97 7.50 -16.37 20.81
C LEU A 97 7.62 -17.84 21.19
N GLU A 98 6.67 -18.69 20.79
CA GLU A 98 6.80 -20.15 20.91
C GLU A 98 7.93 -20.68 20.02
N LEU A 99 8.10 -20.14 18.81
CA LEU A 99 9.26 -20.43 17.97
C LEU A 99 10.57 -20.00 18.69
N ALA A 100 10.61 -18.79 19.26
CA ALA A 100 11.77 -18.32 20.03
C ALA A 100 12.10 -19.27 21.19
N ARG A 101 11.09 -19.64 21.99
CA ARG A 101 11.21 -20.56 23.13
C ARG A 101 11.70 -21.95 22.73
N LYS A 102 11.30 -22.46 21.56
CA LYS A 102 11.74 -23.78 21.04
C LYS A 102 13.19 -23.80 20.59
N HIS A 103 13.69 -22.72 20.00
CA HIS A 103 15.07 -22.63 19.51
C HIS A 103 16.06 -22.03 20.54
N GLY A 104 15.57 -21.48 21.65
CA GLY A 104 16.39 -20.68 22.58
C GLY A 104 16.76 -19.31 22.00
N ALA A 105 15.95 -18.78 21.08
CA ALA A 105 16.25 -17.57 20.32
C ALA A 105 15.87 -16.29 21.09
N LYS A 106 16.62 -15.21 20.86
CA LYS A 106 16.27 -13.86 21.32
C LYS A 106 15.21 -13.26 20.41
N PHE A 107 14.18 -12.65 20.99
CA PHE A 107 13.01 -12.13 20.28
C PHE A 107 12.88 -10.60 20.41
N LEU A 108 13.05 -9.87 19.31
CA LEU A 108 12.75 -8.44 19.26
C LEU A 108 11.35 -8.20 18.69
N GLN A 109 10.50 -7.57 19.49
CA GLN A 109 9.19 -7.09 19.09
C GLN A 109 9.31 -5.65 18.56
N CYS A 110 8.93 -5.43 17.30
CA CYS A 110 8.71 -4.09 16.77
C CYS A 110 7.35 -3.58 17.29
N SER A 111 7.37 -2.98 18.48
CA SER A 111 6.29 -2.16 19.02
C SER A 111 6.24 -0.79 18.30
N SER A 112 5.39 0.13 18.76
CA SER A 112 5.11 1.38 18.04
C SER A 112 4.72 2.52 18.97
N ALA A 113 5.06 3.76 18.61
CA ALA A 113 4.64 4.95 19.34
C ALA A 113 3.12 5.15 19.41
N ASP A 114 2.34 4.50 18.54
CA ASP A 114 0.87 4.55 18.60
C ASP A 114 0.28 4.03 19.93
N ILE A 115 1.01 3.22 20.70
CA ILE A 115 0.56 2.77 22.03
C ILE A 115 0.39 3.93 23.04
N TYR A 116 1.09 5.05 22.82
CA TYR A 116 0.96 6.27 23.65
C TYR A 116 -0.35 7.01 23.37
N GLY A 117 -0.96 6.80 22.19
CA GLY A 117 -2.28 7.29 21.82
C GLY A 117 -2.40 8.82 21.80
N GLU A 118 -3.36 9.33 22.57
CA GLU A 118 -3.77 10.74 22.63
C GLU A 118 -3.26 11.45 23.91
N MET A 119 -2.19 10.96 24.53
CA MET A 119 -1.52 11.66 25.63
C MET A 119 -1.07 13.07 25.20
N LYS A 120 -1.25 14.05 26.10
CA LYS A 120 -0.88 15.46 25.90
C LYS A 120 0.54 15.81 26.36
N ASP A 121 1.12 14.96 27.19
CA ASP A 121 2.46 15.17 27.76
C ASP A 121 3.52 14.71 26.75
N HIS A 122 4.49 15.59 26.50
CA HIS A 122 5.55 15.37 25.50
C HIS A 122 6.90 15.90 26.04
N PRO A 123 8.05 15.32 25.64
CA PRO A 123 8.20 14.13 24.80
C PRO A 123 7.76 12.84 25.51
N PHE A 124 7.29 11.86 24.74
CA PHE A 124 6.84 10.56 25.26
C PHE A 124 8.00 9.71 25.76
N LYS A 125 7.90 9.20 26.98
CA LYS A 125 8.90 8.39 27.67
C LYS A 125 8.45 6.95 27.79
N GLU A 126 9.39 6.03 27.94
CA GLU A 126 9.08 4.59 28.07
C GLU A 126 8.23 4.26 29.32
N THR A 127 8.28 5.12 30.34
CA THR A 127 7.43 5.07 31.54
C THR A 127 5.95 5.38 31.29
N ASP A 128 5.62 5.99 30.16
CA ASP A 128 4.29 6.53 29.92
C ASP A 128 3.32 5.41 29.53
N LEU A 129 2.17 5.35 30.22
CA LEU A 129 1.20 4.26 30.09
C LEU A 129 0.34 4.34 28.82
N GLY A 130 0.31 5.49 28.15
CA GLY A 130 -0.50 5.77 26.97
C GLY A 130 -1.99 5.97 27.23
N SER A 131 -2.67 6.65 26.31
CA SER A 131 -4.12 6.91 26.36
C SER A 131 -4.75 6.57 25.01
N THR A 132 -5.25 5.35 24.88
CA THR A 132 -5.76 4.76 23.62
C THR A 132 -7.26 4.47 23.74
N ASN A 133 -8.00 4.64 22.63
CA ASN A 133 -9.44 4.42 22.59
C ASN A 133 -9.74 3.04 22.00
N THR A 134 -10.10 2.09 22.86
CA THR A 134 -10.38 0.68 22.53
C THR A 134 -11.54 0.48 21.55
N LEU A 135 -12.42 1.48 21.37
CA LEU A 135 -13.54 1.46 20.44
C LEU A 135 -13.24 2.18 19.11
N SER A 136 -12.05 2.75 18.94
CA SER A 136 -11.69 3.44 17.71
C SER A 136 -11.48 2.46 16.54
N PRO A 137 -11.72 2.88 15.28
CA PRO A 137 -11.33 2.09 14.11
C PRO A 137 -9.80 1.89 13.94
N ARG A 138 -8.97 2.42 14.85
CA ARG A 138 -7.51 2.22 14.93
C ARG A 138 -7.08 1.29 16.07
N ALA A 139 -7.98 1.00 17.02
CA ALA A 139 -7.75 0.15 18.19
C ALA A 139 -7.17 -1.24 17.84
N CYS A 140 -7.54 -1.77 16.67
CA CYS A 140 -7.02 -3.05 16.14
C CYS A 140 -5.48 -3.11 16.09
N TYR A 141 -4.81 -1.97 15.89
CA TYR A 141 -3.35 -1.84 15.93
C TYR A 141 -2.85 -1.31 17.27
N GLU A 142 -3.51 -0.29 17.82
CA GLU A 142 -3.09 0.36 19.07
C GLU A 142 -3.13 -0.62 20.25
N GLU A 143 -4.30 -1.23 20.52
CA GLU A 143 -4.43 -2.28 21.54
C GLU A 143 -3.72 -3.58 21.13
N GLY A 144 -3.62 -3.85 19.83
CA GLY A 144 -2.82 -4.97 19.31
C GLY A 144 -1.35 -4.85 19.74
N LYS A 145 -0.72 -3.69 19.53
CA LYS A 145 0.67 -3.43 19.91
C LYS A 145 0.85 -3.39 21.44
N ARG A 146 -0.09 -2.82 22.19
CA ARG A 146 -0.10 -2.86 23.67
C ARG A 146 -0.13 -4.30 24.18
N THR A 147 -1.05 -5.11 23.67
CA THR A 147 -1.18 -6.54 24.00
C THR A 147 0.07 -7.33 23.61
N ALA A 148 0.72 -6.99 22.49
CA ALA A 148 1.97 -7.61 22.08
C ALA A 148 3.11 -7.38 23.09
N GLU A 149 3.23 -6.17 23.66
CA GLU A 149 4.19 -5.91 24.75
C GLU A 149 3.88 -6.77 25.99
N THR A 150 2.60 -6.89 26.36
CA THR A 150 2.16 -7.76 27.48
C THR A 150 2.55 -9.22 27.25
N ILE A 151 2.24 -9.78 26.07
CA ILE A 151 2.56 -11.17 25.72
C ILE A 151 4.09 -11.39 25.76
N CYS A 152 4.89 -10.47 25.23
CA CYS A 152 6.35 -10.57 25.31
C CYS A 152 6.83 -10.66 26.77
N MET A 153 6.37 -9.74 27.62
CA MET A 153 6.75 -9.69 29.03
C MET A 153 6.30 -10.94 29.80
N ASP A 154 5.17 -11.55 29.46
CA ASP A 154 4.71 -12.80 30.07
C ASP A 154 5.54 -14.01 29.63
N TYR A 155 5.95 -14.10 28.36
CA TYR A 155 6.87 -15.14 27.90
C TYR A 155 8.26 -15.02 28.55
N HIS A 156 8.74 -13.80 28.75
CA HIS A 156 9.96 -13.54 29.50
C HIS A 156 9.82 -13.98 30.98
N ARG A 157 8.81 -13.48 31.70
CA ARG A 157 8.58 -13.81 33.12
C ARG A 157 8.32 -15.30 33.38
N LYS A 158 7.59 -15.98 32.49
CA LYS A 158 7.11 -17.36 32.71
C LYS A 158 8.04 -18.43 32.14
N TYR A 159 8.74 -18.13 31.04
CA TYR A 159 9.54 -19.12 30.31
C TYR A 159 11.01 -18.70 30.10
N GLY A 160 11.43 -17.53 30.59
CA GLY A 160 12.82 -17.06 30.48
C GLY A 160 13.25 -16.65 29.07
N VAL A 161 12.31 -16.41 28.15
CA VAL A 161 12.64 -15.97 26.77
C VAL A 161 13.36 -14.62 26.81
N GLU A 162 14.51 -14.51 26.17
CA GLU A 162 15.19 -13.21 25.99
C GLU A 162 14.40 -12.35 25.01
N ILE A 163 13.80 -11.27 25.51
CA ILE A 163 12.99 -10.34 24.72
C ILE A 163 13.66 -8.97 24.56
N LYS A 164 13.26 -8.23 23.52
CA LYS A 164 13.58 -6.82 23.28
C LYS A 164 12.33 -6.09 22.80
N ILE A 165 11.83 -5.09 23.52
CA ILE A 165 10.61 -4.35 23.15
C ILE A 165 10.99 -2.97 22.59
N ALA A 166 11.00 -2.84 21.25
CA ALA A 166 11.38 -1.60 20.59
C ALA A 166 10.16 -0.77 20.20
N ARG A 167 9.99 0.42 20.80
CA ARG A 167 8.88 1.35 20.52
C ARG A 167 9.27 2.27 19.37
N ILE A 168 8.83 1.90 18.17
CA ILE A 168 9.21 2.57 16.91
C ILE A 168 8.31 3.78 16.64
N PHE A 169 8.93 4.95 16.47
CA PHE A 169 8.27 6.20 16.05
C PHE A 169 8.14 6.28 14.51
N ASN A 170 7.87 7.45 13.92
CA ASN A 170 7.64 7.56 12.48
C ASN A 170 8.95 7.34 11.68
N THR A 171 9.31 6.09 11.38
CA THR A 171 10.41 5.80 10.46
C THR A 171 9.95 5.93 9.01
N ALA A 172 10.79 6.47 8.13
CA ALA A 172 10.59 6.47 6.68
C ALA A 172 11.91 6.20 5.93
N GLY A 173 11.84 5.98 4.62
CA GLY A 173 12.98 5.67 3.77
C GLY A 173 12.57 4.94 2.47
N PRO A 174 13.51 4.73 1.52
CA PRO A 174 13.26 4.29 0.15
C PRO A 174 12.19 3.19 -0.04
N HIS A 175 12.30 2.05 0.64
CA HIS A 175 11.37 0.92 0.48
C HIS A 175 9.97 1.14 1.10
N THR A 176 9.67 2.34 1.60
CA THR A 176 8.28 2.75 1.87
C THR A 176 7.54 2.89 0.55
N GLN A 177 6.39 2.23 0.42
CA GLN A 177 5.51 2.40 -0.74
C GLN A 177 5.13 3.88 -0.88
N MET A 178 5.22 4.45 -2.10
CA MET A 178 4.92 5.88 -2.34
C MET A 178 3.54 6.26 -1.83
N THR A 179 2.61 5.33 -2.01
CA THR A 179 1.20 5.46 -1.68
C THR A 179 0.90 5.09 -0.24
N ASP A 180 1.88 4.78 0.64
CA ASP A 180 1.61 4.23 1.99
C ASP A 180 0.87 5.16 2.98
N GLY A 181 0.34 6.31 2.54
CA GLY A 181 -0.46 7.25 3.33
C GLY A 181 0.27 7.96 4.45
N ARG A 182 1.56 7.64 4.66
CA ARG A 182 2.45 8.35 5.58
C ARG A 182 2.94 9.62 4.90
N VAL A 183 2.97 10.73 5.65
CA VAL A 183 3.09 12.10 5.12
C VAL A 183 4.28 12.27 4.15
N PRO A 184 5.53 11.84 4.46
CA PRO A 184 6.65 12.05 3.55
C PRO A 184 6.47 11.33 2.20
N SER A 185 5.98 10.08 2.21
CA SER A 185 5.82 9.30 0.99
C SER A 185 4.73 9.87 0.07
N ILE A 186 3.59 10.30 0.63
CA ILE A 186 2.50 10.86 -0.18
C ILE A 186 2.79 12.29 -0.67
N PHE A 187 3.50 13.10 0.12
CA PHE A 187 3.93 14.42 -0.33
C PHE A 187 4.92 14.29 -1.50
N ILE A 188 5.90 13.39 -1.41
CA ILE A 188 6.84 13.15 -2.52
C ILE A 188 6.10 12.60 -3.75
N TYR A 189 5.18 11.64 -3.58
CA TYR A 189 4.37 11.12 -4.69
C TYR A 189 3.61 12.22 -5.43
N ASN A 190 2.86 13.06 -4.70
CA ASN A 190 2.08 14.14 -5.29
C ASN A 190 2.99 15.20 -5.95
N ALA A 191 4.08 15.59 -5.29
CA ALA A 191 5.00 16.59 -5.83
C ALA A 191 5.70 16.12 -7.13
N LEU A 192 6.16 14.86 -7.16
CA LEU A 192 6.70 14.25 -8.38
C LEU A 192 5.63 14.12 -9.49
N ALA A 193 4.38 13.87 -9.12
CA ALA A 193 3.25 13.80 -10.04
C ALA A 193 2.71 15.19 -10.47
N GLN A 194 3.29 16.30 -9.99
CA GLN A 194 2.79 17.67 -10.19
C GLN A 194 1.32 17.87 -9.72
N ARG A 195 0.91 17.12 -8.69
CA ARG A 195 -0.44 17.14 -8.10
C ARG A 195 -0.44 17.92 -6.78
N PRO A 196 -1.49 18.70 -6.45
CA PRO A 196 -1.54 19.48 -5.23
C PRO A 196 -1.27 18.67 -3.95
N ILE A 197 -0.48 19.25 -3.04
CA ILE A 197 -0.22 18.69 -1.71
C ILE A 197 -1.33 19.15 -0.77
N ARG A 198 -2.08 18.19 -0.23
CA ARG A 198 -3.18 18.45 0.71
C ARG A 198 -2.67 18.39 2.14
N ILE A 199 -2.90 19.47 2.89
CA ILE A 199 -2.57 19.61 4.31
C ILE A 199 -3.88 19.74 5.10
N TYR A 200 -4.08 18.91 6.11
CA TYR A 200 -5.24 19.00 6.99
C TYR A 200 -4.96 19.98 8.14
N GLY A 201 -5.94 20.82 8.47
CA GLY A 201 -5.79 21.88 9.48
C GLY A 201 -4.96 23.06 8.95
N ASP A 202 -4.17 23.69 9.81
CA ASP A 202 -3.34 24.86 9.49
C ASP A 202 -1.87 24.52 9.15
N GLY A 203 -1.54 23.23 9.10
CA GLY A 203 -0.20 22.72 8.81
C GLY A 203 0.83 22.83 9.96
N LYS A 204 0.51 23.48 11.08
CA LYS A 204 1.46 23.73 12.19
C LYS A 204 1.72 22.53 13.09
N ALA A 205 0.96 21.44 12.96
CA ALA A 205 1.19 20.21 13.71
C ALA A 205 2.60 19.66 13.42
N THR A 206 3.40 19.38 14.45
CA THR A 206 4.76 18.85 14.29
C THR A 206 4.78 17.32 14.26
N ARG A 207 5.78 16.79 13.56
CA ARG A 207 6.15 15.36 13.55
C ARG A 207 7.67 15.24 13.49
N CYS A 208 8.21 14.21 14.13
CA CYS A 208 9.57 13.75 13.87
C CYS A 208 9.56 12.61 12.85
N PHE A 209 10.58 12.50 12.00
CA PHE A 209 10.74 11.42 11.02
C PHE A 209 12.15 10.84 11.06
N LEU A 210 12.28 9.55 11.42
CA LEU A 210 13.57 8.87 11.52
C LEU A 210 13.93 8.19 10.19
N HIS A 211 15.21 8.22 9.81
CA HIS A 211 15.70 7.47 8.66
C HIS A 211 15.68 5.95 8.91
N ILE A 212 15.33 5.16 7.88
CA ILE A 212 15.20 3.70 7.98
C ILE A 212 16.51 3.01 8.38
N GLU A 213 17.66 3.59 8.04
CA GLU A 213 18.98 3.05 8.41
C GLU A 213 19.33 3.32 9.89
N ASP A 214 19.02 4.51 10.41
CA ASP A 214 19.19 4.81 11.85
C ASP A 214 18.29 3.91 12.71
N GLN A 215 17.06 3.66 12.24
CA GLN A 215 16.14 2.72 12.89
C GLN A 215 16.72 1.29 12.94
N VAL A 216 17.41 0.87 11.88
CA VAL A 216 18.02 -0.46 11.76
C VAL A 216 19.26 -0.60 12.63
N ASP A 217 20.09 0.44 12.73
CA ASP A 217 21.20 0.51 13.70
C ASP A 217 20.69 0.43 15.15
N GLY A 218 19.60 1.12 15.47
CA GLY A 218 18.98 1.07 16.80
C GLY A 218 18.44 -0.31 17.16
N LEU A 219 17.80 -1.01 16.22
CA LEU A 219 17.33 -2.39 16.43
C LEU A 219 18.48 -3.41 16.53
N ASP A 220 19.56 -3.23 15.78
CA ASP A 220 20.75 -4.10 15.86
C ASP A 220 21.47 -3.94 17.20
N LYS A 221 21.76 -2.69 17.61
CA LYS A 221 22.36 -2.38 18.91
C LYS A 221 21.49 -2.92 20.05
N PHE A 222 20.17 -2.77 19.96
CA PHE A 222 19.28 -3.31 20.98
C PHE A 222 19.25 -4.85 21.01
N MET A 223 19.20 -5.53 19.86
CA MET A 223 19.30 -7.00 19.81
C MET A 223 20.61 -7.53 20.41
N ARG A 224 21.71 -6.80 20.24
CA ARG A 224 23.03 -7.14 20.80
C ARG A 224 23.16 -6.99 22.32
N THR A 225 22.27 -6.26 23.00
CA THR A 225 22.30 -6.12 24.47
C THR A 225 22.06 -7.45 25.20
N GLY A 226 22.59 -7.58 26.43
CA GLY A 226 22.43 -8.75 27.29
C GLY A 226 20.98 -9.02 27.72
N ALA A 227 20.73 -10.18 28.33
CA ALA A 227 19.38 -10.62 28.73
C ALA A 227 18.69 -9.69 29.75
N ASP A 228 19.49 -8.89 30.47
CA ASP A 228 19.10 -7.87 31.44
C ASP A 228 18.34 -6.68 30.84
N VAL A 229 18.60 -6.32 29.58
CA VAL A 229 17.98 -5.15 28.92
C VAL A 229 16.75 -5.56 28.10
N THR A 230 15.60 -5.79 28.72
CA THR A 230 14.36 -6.18 28.01
C THR A 230 13.68 -5.04 27.25
N GLY A 231 13.89 -3.80 27.70
CA GLY A 231 13.09 -2.64 27.31
C GLY A 231 11.79 -2.53 28.11
N PRO A 232 10.81 -1.71 27.66
CA PRO A 232 10.77 -0.99 26.38
C PRO A 232 11.90 0.03 26.19
N ILE A 233 12.23 0.32 24.93
CA ILE A 233 13.11 1.45 24.52
C ILE A 233 12.47 2.18 23.33
N ASN A 234 12.38 3.51 23.41
CA ASN A 234 11.96 4.38 22.32
C ASN A 234 13.06 4.51 21.27
N ILE A 235 12.71 4.28 20.00
CA ILE A 235 13.62 4.52 18.87
C ILE A 235 12.88 5.40 17.85
N GLY A 236 13.44 6.58 17.61
CA GLY A 236 12.78 7.66 16.87
C GLY A 236 13.69 8.87 16.67
N SER A 237 13.24 9.81 15.83
CA SER A 237 13.93 11.09 15.65
C SER A 237 13.46 12.10 16.70
N THR A 238 14.37 12.94 17.19
CA THR A 238 14.07 14.08 18.08
C THR A 238 13.81 15.38 17.33
N ASP A 239 14.08 15.40 16.02
CA ASP A 239 13.97 16.58 15.16
C ASP A 239 12.52 16.77 14.72
N GLU A 240 11.93 17.89 15.08
CA GLU A 240 10.56 18.23 14.70
C GLU A 240 10.53 19.05 13.41
N VAL A 241 9.55 18.75 12.55
CA VAL A 241 9.16 19.56 11.40
C VAL A 241 7.64 19.73 11.42
N THR A 242 7.13 20.90 11.04
CA THR A 242 5.70 21.07 10.78
C THR A 242 5.27 20.36 9.50
N ILE A 243 3.98 20.05 9.34
CA ILE A 243 3.47 19.49 8.08
C ILE A 243 3.67 20.48 6.92
N LEU A 244 3.60 21.80 7.18
CA LEU A 244 3.84 22.83 6.17
C LEU A 244 5.30 22.87 5.68
N GLU A 245 6.28 22.99 6.59
CA GLU A 245 7.71 22.98 6.23
C GLU A 245 8.12 21.69 5.50
N LEU A 246 7.50 20.56 5.85
CA LEU A 246 7.71 19.28 5.16
C LEU A 246 7.20 19.33 3.70
N ALA A 247 6.02 19.91 3.46
CA ALA A 247 5.49 20.10 2.11
C ALA A 247 6.39 21.03 1.28
N GLU A 248 6.80 22.17 1.85
CA GLU A 248 7.69 23.14 1.20
C GLU A 248 9.06 22.53 0.85
N LYS A 249 9.67 21.79 1.80
CA LYS A 249 10.91 21.03 1.56
C LYS A 249 10.76 20.04 0.41
N VAL A 250 9.65 19.30 0.35
CA VAL A 250 9.39 18.31 -0.70
C VAL A 250 9.19 18.97 -2.06
N ILE A 251 8.37 20.04 -2.16
CA ILE A 251 8.17 20.80 -3.40
C ILE A 251 9.51 21.30 -3.94
N LYS A 252 10.33 21.90 -3.07
CA LYS A 252 11.66 22.42 -3.42
C LYS A 252 12.65 21.32 -3.86
N LYS A 253 12.70 20.18 -3.15
CA LYS A 253 13.60 19.05 -3.50
C LYS A 253 13.17 18.27 -4.75
N THR A 254 11.89 18.33 -5.11
CA THR A 254 11.37 17.63 -6.30
C THR A 254 11.43 18.47 -7.58
N ASP A 255 11.58 19.80 -7.48
CA ASP A 255 11.35 20.82 -8.52
C ASP A 255 9.90 20.78 -9.03
N SER A 256 8.97 20.84 -8.06
CA SER A 256 7.53 20.73 -8.32
C SER A 256 6.84 22.09 -8.37
N LYS A 257 5.76 22.18 -9.16
CA LYS A 257 4.82 23.30 -9.21
C LYS A 257 3.53 23.01 -8.43
N SER A 258 3.52 21.94 -7.63
CA SER A 258 2.35 21.50 -6.88
C SER A 258 1.91 22.54 -5.84
N GLU A 259 0.68 23.02 -5.95
CA GLU A 259 0.07 23.93 -4.98
C GLU A 259 -0.15 23.23 -3.62
N ILE A 260 -0.06 24.00 -2.53
CA ILE A 260 -0.44 23.53 -1.19
C ILE A 260 -1.92 23.91 -0.96
N ILE A 261 -2.77 22.91 -0.75
CA ILE A 261 -4.19 23.07 -0.44
C ILE A 261 -4.43 22.73 1.02
N PHE A 262 -5.00 23.67 1.78
CA PHE A 262 -5.42 23.46 3.16
C PHE A 262 -6.86 22.96 3.22
N GLU A 263 -7.09 21.85 3.91
CA GLU A 263 -8.41 21.25 4.12
C GLU A 263 -8.83 21.35 5.59
N ARG A 264 -10.09 21.75 5.81
CA ARG A 264 -10.67 21.80 7.16
C ARG A 264 -10.82 20.38 7.72
N ARG A 265 -10.27 20.19 8.91
CA ARG A 265 -10.37 18.95 9.69
C ARG A 265 -10.23 19.30 11.17
N ASP A 266 -11.09 18.73 12.00
CA ASP A 266 -11.20 19.11 13.43
C ASP A 266 -10.37 18.22 14.37
N ASP A 267 -9.88 17.08 13.88
CA ASP A 267 -9.23 16.01 14.65
C ASP A 267 -7.78 15.76 14.18
N ALA A 268 -6.92 16.77 14.25
CA ALA A 268 -5.48 16.59 14.03
C ALA A 268 -4.81 16.01 15.29
N PRO A 269 -4.21 14.80 15.26
CA PRO A 269 -3.54 14.26 16.44
C PRO A 269 -2.35 15.14 16.84
N LEU A 270 -2.26 15.45 18.13
CA LEU A 270 -1.17 16.26 18.69
C LEU A 270 0.19 15.53 18.59
N LEU A 271 1.24 16.20 19.05
CA LEU A 271 2.64 15.93 18.75
C LEU A 271 3.06 14.48 19.03
N ARG A 272 4.05 13.98 18.28
CA ARG A 272 4.62 12.63 18.45
C ARG A 272 6.15 12.67 18.54
N LYS A 273 6.65 13.32 19.59
CA LYS A 273 8.09 13.43 19.89
C LYS A 273 8.53 12.36 20.90
N PRO A 274 9.56 11.54 20.59
CA PRO A 274 10.15 10.61 21.56
C PRO A 274 11.07 11.33 22.55
N ASP A 275 11.15 10.83 23.78
CA ASP A 275 12.37 10.90 24.58
C ASP A 275 13.22 9.69 24.17
N THR A 276 14.47 9.93 23.72
CA THR A 276 15.41 8.88 23.29
C THR A 276 16.61 8.75 24.24
N THR A 277 16.53 9.37 25.43
CA THR A 277 17.60 9.33 26.44
C THR A 277 17.98 7.91 26.82
N LEU A 278 17.01 6.99 26.93
CA LEU A 278 17.26 5.59 27.26
C LEU A 278 18.05 4.86 26.16
N ALA A 279 17.69 5.07 24.88
CA ALA A 279 18.42 4.52 23.75
C ALA A 279 19.86 5.07 23.66
N LYS A 280 20.05 6.35 23.96
CA LYS A 280 21.39 6.96 24.03
C LYS A 280 22.25 6.34 25.13
N ASN A 281 21.70 6.21 26.33
CA ASN A 281 22.44 5.76 27.51
C ASN A 281 22.70 4.25 27.54
N LEU A 282 21.77 3.41 27.07
CA LEU A 282 21.91 1.95 27.10
C LEU A 282 22.47 1.34 25.81
N LEU A 283 22.25 1.97 24.65
CA LEU A 283 22.62 1.39 23.35
C LEU A 283 23.78 2.13 22.66
N GLY A 284 24.18 3.31 23.15
CA GLY A 284 25.05 4.20 22.38
C GLY A 284 24.39 4.61 21.05
N TRP A 285 23.07 4.81 21.06
CA TRP A 285 22.28 5.11 19.87
C TRP A 285 21.70 6.53 19.89
N GLN A 286 21.82 7.21 18.76
CA GLN A 286 21.10 8.43 18.42
C GLN A 286 20.94 8.44 16.89
N GLN A 287 19.97 9.19 16.36
CA GLN A 287 19.87 9.43 14.92
C GLN A 287 21.18 10.03 14.36
N THR A 288 21.49 9.74 13.09
CA THR A 288 22.67 10.24 12.39
C THR A 288 22.34 10.93 11.07
N LYS A 289 21.27 10.49 10.38
CA LYS A 289 20.77 11.13 9.16
C LYS A 289 19.73 12.20 9.47
N SER A 290 19.78 13.28 8.70
CA SER A 290 18.83 14.39 8.73
C SER A 290 17.52 14.08 7.98
N LEU A 291 16.49 14.89 8.25
CA LEU A 291 15.26 14.90 7.44
C LEU A 291 15.54 15.19 5.96
N ASP A 292 16.50 16.07 5.66
CA ASP A 292 16.78 16.43 4.27
C ASP A 292 17.43 15.27 3.49
N GLU A 293 18.32 14.49 4.10
CA GLU A 293 18.84 13.24 3.51
C GLU A 293 17.75 12.18 3.34
N LEU A 294 16.87 12.01 4.33
CA LEU A 294 15.71 11.12 4.25
C LEU A 294 14.81 11.46 3.05
N LEU A 295 14.56 12.75 2.81
CA LEU A 295 13.80 13.19 1.65
C LEU A 295 14.55 12.93 0.34
N ASP A 296 15.86 13.18 0.28
CA ASP A 296 16.65 12.95 -0.95
C ASP A 296 16.76 11.46 -1.31
N ASP A 297 17.04 10.58 -0.34
CA ASP A 297 17.07 9.12 -0.53
C ASP A 297 15.70 8.59 -1.03
N MET A 298 14.59 9.08 -0.47
CA MET A 298 13.24 8.72 -0.92
C MET A 298 12.91 9.29 -2.31
N ILE A 299 13.23 10.55 -2.59
CA ILE A 299 12.99 11.19 -3.90
C ILE A 299 13.80 10.49 -4.99
N ALA A 300 15.07 10.16 -4.74
CA ALA A 300 15.92 9.44 -5.68
C ALA A 300 15.37 8.04 -5.98
N HIS A 301 14.95 7.28 -4.96
CA HIS A 301 14.33 5.98 -5.15
C HIS A 301 13.02 6.08 -5.93
N TYR A 302 12.15 7.05 -5.63
CA TYR A 302 10.86 7.19 -6.30
C TYR A 302 11.00 7.68 -7.76
N LYS A 303 11.94 8.59 -8.05
CA LYS A 303 12.28 8.99 -9.43
C LYS A 303 12.81 7.81 -10.24
N ASN A 304 13.66 6.96 -9.65
CA ASN A 304 14.21 5.76 -10.33
C ASN A 304 13.18 4.64 -10.52
N LYS A 305 12.26 4.46 -9.56
CA LYS A 305 11.20 3.43 -9.64
C LYS A 305 10.07 3.78 -10.60
N GLY A 306 9.86 5.07 -10.84
CA GLY A 306 8.69 5.57 -11.56
C GLY A 306 7.44 5.64 -10.68
N LEU A 307 6.55 6.58 -10.99
CA LEU A 307 5.29 6.76 -10.27
C LEU A 307 4.29 5.67 -10.70
N PRO A 308 3.49 5.08 -9.79
CA PRO A 308 2.36 4.24 -10.18
C PRO A 308 1.41 5.04 -11.09
N GLU A 309 1.18 4.51 -12.29
CA GLU A 309 0.50 5.18 -13.41
C GLU A 309 -0.97 5.51 -13.12
N SER A 310 -1.44 6.64 -13.67
CA SER A 310 -2.87 6.99 -13.79
C SER A 310 -3.43 6.65 -15.18
N THR A 311 -3.09 5.45 -15.67
CA THR A 311 -3.57 4.88 -16.94
C THR A 311 -4.69 3.86 -16.70
N VAL A 312 -5.79 3.97 -17.47
CA VAL A 312 -6.95 3.07 -17.38
C VAL A 312 -7.17 2.37 -18.71
N LEU A 313 -7.17 1.03 -18.70
CA LEU A 313 -7.54 0.25 -19.87
C LEU A 313 -9.05 0.02 -19.88
N VAL A 314 -9.73 0.38 -20.97
CA VAL A 314 -11.18 0.26 -21.13
C VAL A 314 -11.51 -0.60 -22.35
N PHE A 315 -12.52 -1.45 -22.21
CA PHE A 315 -13.05 -2.32 -23.25
C PHE A 315 -14.48 -1.88 -23.58
N SER A 316 -14.75 -1.52 -24.83
CA SER A 316 -16.10 -1.22 -25.31
C SER A 316 -16.33 -1.81 -26.71
N VAL A 317 -17.55 -2.24 -27.02
CA VAL A 317 -17.85 -2.82 -28.35
C VAL A 317 -17.75 -1.76 -29.44
N THR A 318 -18.21 -0.56 -29.14
CA THR A 318 -18.17 0.65 -29.98
C THR A 318 -17.49 1.80 -29.22
N TYR A 319 -17.07 2.83 -29.95
CA TYR A 319 -16.63 4.13 -29.42
C TYR A 319 -16.58 5.14 -30.57
N TYR A 320 -16.76 6.42 -30.23
CA TYR A 320 -16.89 7.61 -31.10
C TYR A 320 -16.42 7.45 -32.56
N PRO A 321 -17.22 7.79 -33.59
CA PRO A 321 -18.51 8.47 -33.51
C PRO A 321 -19.68 7.53 -33.20
N ASP A 322 -19.53 6.21 -33.34
CA ASP A 322 -20.58 5.26 -32.95
C ASP A 322 -20.56 5.10 -31.42
N HIS A 323 -21.65 5.42 -30.74
CA HIS A 323 -21.76 5.35 -29.28
C HIS A 323 -23.20 5.05 -28.85
N GLY A 324 -23.34 4.28 -27.77
CA GLY A 324 -24.56 4.21 -26.97
C GLY A 324 -24.43 5.03 -25.67
N PRO A 325 -25.43 4.98 -24.78
CA PRO A 325 -25.44 5.77 -23.54
C PRO A 325 -24.22 5.52 -22.65
N ALA A 326 -23.72 4.28 -22.61
CA ALA A 326 -22.57 3.91 -21.78
C ALA A 326 -21.24 4.43 -22.36
N GLU A 327 -21.11 4.53 -23.69
CA GLU A 327 -19.96 5.20 -24.31
C GLU A 327 -20.02 6.73 -24.20
N SER A 328 -21.21 7.35 -24.21
CA SER A 328 -21.37 8.78 -23.88
C SER A 328 -20.89 9.06 -22.46
N ALA A 329 -21.35 8.28 -21.47
CA ALA A 329 -20.92 8.42 -20.08
C ALA A 329 -19.40 8.24 -19.89
N LEU A 330 -18.74 7.44 -20.73
CA LEU A 330 -17.28 7.31 -20.75
C LEU A 330 -16.58 8.54 -21.32
N MET A 331 -17.12 9.16 -22.39
CA MET A 331 -16.58 10.42 -22.94
C MET A 331 -16.73 11.57 -21.94
N ASP A 332 -17.91 11.71 -21.34
CA ASP A 332 -18.19 12.75 -20.33
C ASP A 332 -17.31 12.56 -19.09
N LEU A 333 -17.07 11.32 -18.65
CA LEU A 333 -16.14 11.02 -17.56
C LEU A 333 -14.70 11.38 -17.92
N ALA A 334 -14.23 11.06 -19.13
CA ALA A 334 -12.88 11.39 -19.57
C ALA A 334 -12.64 12.92 -19.59
N GLN A 335 -13.60 13.69 -20.11
CA GLN A 335 -13.58 15.16 -20.05
C GLN A 335 -13.62 15.69 -18.61
N LYS A 336 -14.36 15.03 -17.71
CA LYS A 336 -14.39 15.32 -16.27
C LYS A 336 -13.14 14.81 -15.52
N MET A 337 -12.17 14.17 -16.18
CA MET A 337 -10.96 13.57 -15.58
C MET A 337 -9.68 13.76 -16.44
N PRO A 338 -9.29 15.01 -16.79
CA PRO A 338 -8.15 15.29 -17.68
C PRO A 338 -6.79 14.78 -17.15
N GLU A 339 -6.67 14.50 -15.85
CA GLU A 339 -5.47 13.96 -15.20
C GLU A 339 -5.30 12.42 -15.32
N THR A 340 -6.27 11.74 -15.94
CA THR A 340 -6.27 10.29 -16.17
C THR A 340 -6.20 10.00 -17.67
N GLU A 341 -5.30 9.10 -18.08
CA GLU A 341 -5.17 8.67 -19.48
C GLU A 341 -6.01 7.41 -19.73
N PHE A 342 -6.94 7.47 -20.68
CA PHE A 342 -7.87 6.39 -20.98
C PHE A 342 -7.49 5.67 -22.29
N HIS A 343 -7.28 4.37 -22.20
CA HIS A 343 -6.94 3.52 -23.34
C HIS A 343 -8.13 2.63 -23.73
N VAL A 344 -8.87 3.04 -24.76
CA VAL A 344 -10.11 2.36 -25.18
C VAL A 344 -9.82 1.36 -26.29
N ILE A 345 -9.92 0.06 -25.99
CA ILE A 345 -9.93 -0.99 -27.02
C ILE A 345 -11.36 -1.18 -27.51
N THR A 346 -11.57 -1.04 -28.81
CA THR A 346 -12.89 -1.16 -29.45
C THR A 346 -12.86 -1.88 -30.81
N SER A 347 -14.03 -2.26 -31.35
CA SER A 347 -14.09 -2.93 -32.66
C SER A 347 -14.01 -1.92 -33.83
N LYS A 348 -13.36 -2.31 -34.93
CA LYS A 348 -13.11 -1.40 -36.06
C LYS A 348 -14.38 -1.09 -36.86
N MET A 349 -15.12 -2.12 -37.27
CA MET A 349 -16.49 -2.09 -37.85
C MET A 349 -16.67 -1.38 -39.21
N ASN A 350 -15.85 -0.39 -39.55
CA ASN A 350 -15.70 0.21 -40.88
C ASN A 350 -14.22 0.26 -41.29
N LYS A 351 -13.90 -0.05 -42.55
CA LYS A 351 -12.53 -0.05 -43.10
C LYS A 351 -11.88 1.33 -43.10
N ASP A 352 -12.68 2.38 -43.31
CA ASP A 352 -12.19 3.74 -43.53
C ASP A 352 -11.71 4.46 -42.24
N ARG A 353 -11.89 3.84 -41.07
CA ARG A 353 -11.37 4.35 -39.78
C ARG A 353 -9.91 3.98 -39.59
N ARG A 354 -9.17 4.78 -38.80
CA ARG A 354 -7.78 4.45 -38.45
C ARG A 354 -7.75 3.42 -37.32
N ASP A 355 -6.62 2.71 -37.20
CA ASP A 355 -6.44 1.66 -36.19
C ASP A 355 -6.08 2.23 -34.80
N VAL A 356 -5.56 3.47 -34.77
CA VAL A 356 -5.32 4.26 -33.54
C VAL A 356 -5.77 5.70 -33.80
N GLU A 357 -6.58 6.25 -32.89
CA GLU A 357 -7.14 7.60 -32.96
C GLU A 357 -7.11 8.24 -31.55
N ASN A 358 -6.60 9.47 -31.43
CA ASN A 358 -6.41 10.14 -30.14
C ASN A 358 -7.38 11.31 -30.02
N TYR A 359 -8.00 11.46 -28.85
CA TYR A 359 -8.97 12.49 -28.50
C TYR A 359 -8.66 12.99 -27.08
N ASP A 360 -7.96 14.11 -26.97
CA ASP A 360 -7.50 14.70 -25.70
C ASP A 360 -6.78 13.68 -24.79
N ASN A 361 -7.38 13.28 -23.66
CA ASN A 361 -6.84 12.28 -22.73
C ASN A 361 -7.26 10.82 -23.03
N VAL A 362 -7.82 10.57 -24.22
CA VAL A 362 -8.31 9.24 -24.65
C VAL A 362 -7.58 8.76 -25.91
N THR A 363 -6.88 7.62 -25.82
CA THR A 363 -6.34 6.91 -27.00
C THR A 363 -7.22 5.71 -27.33
N VAL A 364 -7.75 5.68 -28.55
CA VAL A 364 -8.68 4.65 -29.05
C VAL A 364 -7.95 3.68 -29.97
N TYR A 365 -7.93 2.41 -29.60
CA TYR A 365 -7.36 1.31 -30.39
C TYR A 365 -8.48 0.52 -31.06
N ARG A 366 -8.61 0.63 -32.39
CA ARG A 366 -9.64 -0.07 -33.17
C ARG A 366 -9.12 -1.40 -33.70
N ILE A 367 -9.84 -2.48 -33.38
CA ILE A 367 -9.42 -3.86 -33.65
C ILE A 367 -10.44 -4.55 -34.55
N GLY A 368 -9.96 -5.11 -35.68
CA GLY A 368 -10.79 -5.82 -36.65
C GLY A 368 -10.44 -5.48 -38.10
N PHE A 369 -11.21 -6.00 -39.04
CA PHE A 369 -11.01 -5.85 -40.48
C PHE A 369 -11.88 -4.75 -41.11
N GLY A 370 -12.60 -3.97 -40.29
CA GLY A 370 -13.50 -2.93 -40.73
C GLY A 370 -14.85 -3.46 -41.20
N ALA A 371 -15.38 -4.46 -40.51
CA ALA A 371 -16.60 -5.17 -40.91
C ALA A 371 -17.53 -5.45 -39.71
N LYS A 372 -18.84 -5.59 -39.97
CA LYS A 372 -19.89 -5.81 -38.95
C LYS A 372 -19.73 -7.07 -38.08
N PHE A 373 -18.75 -7.94 -38.38
CA PHE A 373 -18.40 -9.12 -37.58
C PHE A 373 -17.22 -8.89 -36.63
N ASP A 374 -16.52 -7.75 -36.68
CA ASP A 374 -15.33 -7.46 -35.84
C ASP A 374 -15.65 -7.59 -34.34
N LYS A 375 -16.87 -7.19 -33.93
CA LYS A 375 -17.39 -7.37 -32.57
C LYS A 375 -17.33 -8.81 -32.01
N TYR A 376 -17.36 -9.83 -32.87
CA TYR A 376 -17.22 -11.23 -32.45
C TYR A 376 -15.76 -11.66 -32.28
N LEU A 377 -14.82 -10.97 -32.94
CA LEU A 377 -13.38 -11.18 -32.81
C LEU A 377 -12.77 -10.36 -31.65
N LEU A 378 -13.43 -9.26 -31.28
CA LEU A 378 -13.05 -8.35 -30.21
C LEU A 378 -12.66 -9.05 -28.88
N PRO A 379 -13.36 -10.10 -28.38
CA PRO A 379 -12.93 -10.81 -27.18
C PRO A 379 -11.52 -11.40 -27.24
N LEU A 380 -11.12 -11.93 -28.40
CA LEU A 380 -9.83 -12.60 -28.57
C LEU A 380 -8.75 -11.61 -28.99
N LEU A 381 -8.99 -10.83 -30.05
CA LEU A 381 -8.02 -9.86 -30.56
C LEU A 381 -7.83 -8.68 -29.60
N GLY A 382 -8.90 -8.27 -28.91
CA GLY A 382 -8.85 -7.28 -27.83
C GLY A 382 -8.08 -7.78 -26.61
N ALA A 383 -8.24 -9.04 -26.20
CA ALA A 383 -7.41 -9.62 -25.14
C ALA A 383 -5.92 -9.73 -25.53
N ILE A 384 -5.62 -10.05 -26.79
CA ILE A 384 -4.24 -10.03 -27.31
C ILE A 384 -3.67 -8.60 -27.29
N LYS A 385 -4.44 -7.60 -27.76
CA LYS A 385 -4.02 -6.19 -27.75
C LYS A 385 -3.85 -5.65 -26.33
N ALA A 386 -4.79 -5.96 -25.43
CA ALA A 386 -4.69 -5.65 -24.01
C ALA A 386 -3.42 -6.25 -23.40
N LYS A 387 -3.12 -7.53 -23.66
CA LYS A 387 -1.90 -8.19 -23.18
C LYS A 387 -0.61 -7.63 -23.81
N GLN A 388 -0.66 -7.05 -25.01
CA GLN A 388 0.45 -6.29 -25.59
C GLN A 388 0.65 -4.98 -24.81
N LEU A 389 -0.41 -4.18 -24.66
CA LEU A 389 -0.36 -2.86 -24.02
C LEU A 389 -0.02 -2.95 -22.51
N ASN A 390 -0.53 -3.98 -21.81
CA ASN A 390 -0.23 -4.24 -20.39
C ASN A 390 1.25 -4.64 -20.13
N LYS A 391 2.07 -4.89 -21.17
CA LYS A 391 3.53 -5.00 -21.05
C LYS A 391 4.26 -3.66 -21.10
N GLN A 392 3.59 -2.60 -21.55
CA GLN A 392 4.15 -1.28 -21.79
C GLN A 392 3.66 -0.24 -20.77
N TYR A 393 2.42 -0.37 -20.30
CA TYR A 393 1.71 0.59 -19.43
C TYR A 393 1.16 -0.06 -18.15
N HIS A 394 1.60 -1.27 -17.81
CA HIS A 394 1.38 -1.98 -16.54
C HIS A 394 0.02 -1.81 -15.82
N TYR A 395 -1.10 -1.78 -16.57
CA TYR A 395 -2.39 -1.28 -16.06
C TYR A 395 -2.84 -1.90 -14.75
N ARG A 396 -3.31 -1.05 -13.84
CA ARG A 396 -3.87 -1.44 -12.54
C ARG A 396 -5.36 -1.77 -12.61
N PHE A 397 -6.08 -1.08 -13.49
CA PHE A 397 -7.52 -1.21 -13.70
C PHE A 397 -7.82 -1.59 -15.15
N MET A 398 -8.72 -2.55 -15.31
CA MET A 398 -9.33 -2.92 -16.59
C MET A 398 -10.84 -2.77 -16.46
N TRP A 399 -11.46 -1.94 -17.28
CA TRP A 399 -12.89 -1.66 -17.20
C TRP A 399 -13.60 -2.19 -18.45
N SER A 400 -14.68 -2.94 -18.29
CA SER A 400 -15.60 -3.25 -19.39
C SER A 400 -16.87 -2.41 -19.32
N VAL A 401 -17.16 -1.75 -20.43
CA VAL A 401 -18.47 -1.20 -20.76
C VAL A 401 -19.35 -2.35 -21.26
N MET A 402 -20.45 -2.61 -20.54
CA MET A 402 -21.43 -3.69 -20.74
C MET A 402 -20.93 -5.13 -20.45
N ALA A 403 -21.84 -5.99 -19.98
CA ALA A 403 -21.64 -7.44 -19.78
C ALA A 403 -21.68 -8.26 -21.09
N THR A 404 -21.09 -7.71 -22.16
CA THR A 404 -21.14 -8.25 -23.53
C THR A 404 -19.73 -8.61 -24.04
N TYR A 405 -19.37 -8.25 -25.28
CA TYR A 405 -18.09 -8.62 -25.90
C TYR A 405 -16.89 -7.90 -25.26
N GLY A 406 -17.09 -6.71 -24.67
CA GLY A 406 -16.09 -6.08 -23.79
C GLY A 406 -15.83 -6.91 -22.54
N GLY A 407 -16.89 -7.42 -21.90
CA GLY A 407 -16.80 -8.19 -20.67
C GLY A 407 -16.06 -9.52 -20.85
N LEU A 408 -16.16 -10.09 -22.05
CA LEU A 408 -15.39 -11.27 -22.45
C LEU A 408 -13.88 -10.99 -22.54
N ILE A 409 -13.43 -9.77 -22.90
CA ILE A 409 -11.99 -9.43 -22.87
C ILE A 409 -11.47 -9.52 -21.42
N GLY A 410 -12.17 -8.88 -20.47
CA GLY A 410 -11.80 -8.92 -19.05
C GLY A 410 -11.80 -10.33 -18.47
N LEU A 411 -12.83 -11.12 -18.78
CA LEU A 411 -12.92 -12.53 -18.42
C LEU A 411 -11.74 -13.35 -18.95
N VAL A 412 -11.39 -13.21 -20.24
CA VAL A 412 -10.25 -13.91 -20.86
C VAL A 412 -8.93 -13.49 -20.22
N LEU A 413 -8.71 -12.20 -19.98
CA LEU A 413 -7.49 -11.70 -19.34
C LEU A 413 -7.34 -12.22 -17.91
N LYS A 414 -8.44 -12.32 -17.15
CA LYS A 414 -8.45 -12.84 -15.79
C LYS A 414 -8.20 -14.34 -15.73
N LEU A 415 -8.77 -15.11 -16.67
CA LEU A 415 -8.45 -16.54 -16.86
C LEU A 415 -7.01 -16.78 -17.32
N LEU A 416 -6.41 -15.83 -18.05
CA LEU A 416 -4.98 -15.81 -18.41
C LEU A 416 -4.05 -15.27 -17.30
N GLY A 417 -4.56 -15.08 -16.08
CA GLY A 417 -3.78 -14.72 -14.90
C GLY A 417 -3.37 -13.25 -14.80
N ASN A 418 -4.06 -12.32 -15.48
CA ASN A 418 -3.82 -10.89 -15.25
C ASN A 418 -4.24 -10.49 -13.82
N LYS A 419 -3.42 -9.66 -13.17
CA LYS A 419 -3.62 -9.16 -11.80
C LYS A 419 -4.38 -7.83 -11.74
N ALA A 420 -4.53 -7.14 -12.87
CA ALA A 420 -5.27 -5.89 -12.96
C ALA A 420 -6.75 -6.09 -12.56
N SER A 421 -7.32 -5.17 -11.79
CA SER A 421 -8.67 -5.31 -11.25
C SER A 421 -9.71 -5.09 -12.34
N PHE A 422 -10.65 -6.03 -12.47
CA PHE A 422 -11.65 -6.05 -13.53
C PHE A 422 -12.97 -5.44 -13.08
N LEU A 423 -13.27 -4.24 -13.60
CA LEU A 423 -14.48 -3.48 -13.32
C LEU A 423 -15.52 -3.72 -14.43
N LEU A 424 -16.78 -3.90 -14.05
CA LEU A 424 -17.90 -4.13 -14.98
C LEU A 424 -19.00 -3.10 -14.79
N MET A 425 -19.50 -2.55 -15.90
CA MET A 425 -20.60 -1.57 -15.95
C MET A 425 -21.71 -2.14 -16.83
N HIS A 426 -22.98 -2.06 -16.41
CA HIS A 426 -24.13 -2.58 -17.15
C HIS A 426 -25.35 -1.66 -16.95
N ASP A 427 -26.26 -1.61 -17.93
CA ASP A 427 -27.52 -0.88 -17.81
C ASP A 427 -28.64 -1.86 -17.46
N ASP A 428 -29.32 -1.61 -16.35
CA ASP A 428 -30.43 -2.42 -15.83
C ASP A 428 -31.64 -2.50 -16.79
N LYS A 429 -31.67 -1.66 -17.84
CA LYS A 429 -32.65 -1.69 -18.92
C LYS A 429 -32.35 -2.78 -19.98
N GLU A 430 -31.17 -3.41 -19.96
CA GLU A 430 -30.83 -4.50 -20.89
C GLU A 430 -31.62 -5.79 -20.57
N ASN A 431 -32.72 -6.02 -21.30
CA ASN A 431 -33.51 -7.25 -21.24
C ASN A 431 -32.78 -8.47 -21.87
N LEU A 432 -31.66 -8.88 -21.27
CA LEU A 432 -30.90 -10.06 -21.66
C LEU A 432 -31.69 -11.35 -21.35
N THR A 433 -31.81 -12.23 -22.35
CA THR A 433 -32.56 -13.48 -22.27
C THR A 433 -31.72 -14.68 -22.73
N GLY A 434 -32.15 -15.89 -22.33
CA GLY A 434 -31.53 -17.15 -22.76
C GLY A 434 -30.05 -17.28 -22.40
N TRP A 435 -29.24 -17.75 -23.35
CA TRP A 435 -27.81 -18.00 -23.15
C TRP A 435 -26.99 -16.73 -22.87
N LYS A 436 -27.43 -15.56 -23.40
CA LYS A 436 -26.74 -14.29 -23.15
C LYS A 436 -26.81 -13.89 -21.68
N LYS A 437 -27.95 -14.10 -21.02
CA LYS A 437 -28.10 -13.86 -19.58
C LYS A 437 -27.16 -14.76 -18.78
N LYS A 438 -27.13 -16.08 -19.07
CA LYS A 438 -26.18 -17.01 -18.44
C LYS A 438 -24.70 -16.58 -18.61
N LEU A 439 -24.36 -15.98 -19.75
CA LEU A 439 -23.01 -15.49 -20.01
C LEU A 439 -22.70 -14.17 -19.25
N ALA A 440 -23.63 -13.22 -19.22
CA ALA A 440 -23.52 -11.99 -18.45
C ALA A 440 -23.34 -12.31 -16.94
N ASN A 441 -24.24 -13.13 -16.38
CA ASN A 441 -24.14 -13.66 -15.01
C ASN A 441 -22.78 -14.34 -14.70
N TYR A 442 -22.16 -14.98 -15.69
CA TYR A 442 -20.83 -15.57 -15.51
C TYR A 442 -19.71 -14.54 -15.54
N ILE A 443 -19.75 -13.54 -16.43
CA ILE A 443 -18.81 -12.41 -16.46
C ILE A 443 -18.91 -11.59 -15.17
N GLU A 444 -20.14 -11.29 -14.73
CA GLU A 444 -20.48 -10.66 -13.44
C GLU A 444 -19.82 -11.42 -12.27
N SER A 445 -19.95 -12.76 -12.22
CA SER A 445 -19.33 -13.61 -11.19
C SER A 445 -17.79 -13.60 -11.18
N LYS A 446 -17.16 -12.95 -12.17
CA LYS A 446 -15.71 -12.80 -12.32
C LYS A 446 -15.25 -11.34 -12.32
N ALA A 447 -16.16 -10.36 -12.31
CA ALA A 447 -15.83 -8.96 -12.06
C ALA A 447 -15.43 -8.76 -10.59
N ASP A 448 -14.47 -7.88 -10.33
CA ASP A 448 -14.07 -7.47 -8.97
C ASP A 448 -14.99 -6.36 -8.42
N THR A 449 -15.70 -5.65 -9.29
CA THR A 449 -16.74 -4.67 -8.95
C THR A 449 -17.73 -4.54 -10.10
N GLN A 450 -19.01 -4.31 -9.79
CA GLN A 450 -20.10 -4.15 -10.74
C GLN A 450 -20.82 -2.81 -10.52
N TYR A 451 -21.32 -2.18 -11.58
CA TYR A 451 -22.09 -0.93 -11.55
C TYR A 451 -23.38 -1.03 -12.37
N THR A 452 -24.46 -0.44 -11.87
CA THR A 452 -25.79 -0.40 -12.53
C THR A 452 -26.32 1.01 -12.66
N THR A 453 -27.27 1.22 -13.57
CA THR A 453 -27.91 2.52 -13.88
C THR A 453 -29.07 2.90 -12.94
N LYS A 454 -29.24 2.20 -11.80
CA LYS A 454 -30.31 2.51 -10.81
C LYS A 454 -29.95 3.61 -9.82
N ASP A 455 -28.67 3.92 -9.63
CA ASP A 455 -28.17 4.75 -8.51
C ASP A 455 -28.24 6.27 -8.76
N GLY A 456 -29.13 6.71 -9.65
CA GLY A 456 -29.31 8.11 -10.06
C GLY A 456 -29.22 8.30 -11.58
N GLY A 457 -29.65 9.47 -12.06
CA GLY A 457 -29.55 9.84 -13.50
C GLY A 457 -28.11 10.07 -13.96
N ASP A 458 -27.89 10.27 -15.26
CA ASP A 458 -26.57 10.16 -15.90
C ASP A 458 -25.45 10.99 -15.23
N ASP A 459 -25.69 12.23 -14.82
CA ASP A 459 -24.70 13.01 -14.06
C ASP A 459 -24.41 12.43 -12.67
N GLN A 460 -25.43 11.94 -11.96
CA GLN A 460 -25.31 11.31 -10.64
C GLN A 460 -24.63 9.93 -10.73
N PHE A 461 -24.84 9.22 -11.85
CA PHE A 461 -24.16 7.99 -12.22
C PHE A 461 -22.69 8.23 -12.59
N ILE A 462 -22.38 9.29 -13.37
CA ILE A 462 -21.00 9.72 -13.64
C ILE A 462 -20.33 10.22 -12.35
N ASP A 463 -21.04 10.92 -11.46
CA ASP A 463 -20.49 11.31 -10.15
C ASP A 463 -20.28 10.09 -9.26
N ASN A 464 -21.14 9.07 -9.32
CA ASN A 464 -20.93 7.80 -8.64
C ASN A 464 -19.75 7.00 -9.24
N ILE A 465 -19.48 7.08 -10.56
CA ILE A 465 -18.30 6.46 -11.18
C ILE A 465 -17.03 7.27 -10.89
N ARG A 466 -17.09 8.61 -10.90
CA ARG A 466 -15.96 9.48 -10.56
C ARG A 466 -15.61 9.38 -9.08
N ARG A 467 -16.61 9.35 -8.19
CA ARG A 467 -16.44 9.00 -6.77
C ARG A 467 -15.98 7.56 -6.60
N ASN A 468 -16.51 6.57 -7.33
CA ASN A 468 -16.02 5.20 -7.18
C ASN A 468 -14.67 4.93 -7.87
N TYR A 469 -14.21 5.75 -8.80
CA TYR A 469 -12.81 5.74 -9.26
C TYR A 469 -11.94 6.48 -8.23
N ALA A 470 -12.33 7.68 -7.78
CA ALA A 470 -11.79 8.32 -6.57
C ALA A 470 -12.16 7.58 -5.24
N GLU A 471 -12.64 6.33 -5.35
CA GLU A 471 -12.86 5.33 -4.32
C GLU A 471 -12.65 3.90 -4.89
N LEU A 472 -11.72 3.70 -5.84
CA LEU A 472 -11.12 2.42 -6.27
C LEU A 472 -9.68 2.60 -6.76
N THR A 473 -9.42 3.72 -7.43
CA THR A 473 -8.17 4.48 -7.41
C THR A 473 -8.00 5.21 -6.09
N ALA A 474 -9.07 5.65 -5.42
CA ALA A 474 -9.11 5.46 -3.95
C ALA A 474 -9.50 4.00 -3.62
N LYS A 475 -10.40 3.54 -2.72
CA LYS A 475 -10.50 2.17 -2.07
C LYS A 475 -9.35 1.13 -2.19
N GLN A 476 -8.70 0.83 -3.33
CA GLN A 476 -7.31 0.34 -3.31
C GLN A 476 -6.36 1.39 -2.77
N GLU A 477 -6.39 2.61 -3.30
CA GLU A 477 -5.65 3.70 -2.71
C GLU A 477 -6.40 4.45 -1.59
N ASN A 478 -7.68 4.20 -1.30
CA ASN A 478 -8.26 4.42 0.05
C ASN A 478 -8.19 3.15 0.91
N LYS A 479 -7.30 2.22 0.55
CA LYS A 479 -6.55 1.38 1.48
C LYS A 479 -5.11 1.91 1.69
N LEU A 480 -4.86 3.16 1.27
CA LEU A 480 -3.55 3.84 1.24
C LEU A 480 -3.62 5.39 1.45
N LEU A 481 -4.79 6.05 1.40
CA LEU A 481 -5.02 7.51 1.42
C LEU A 481 -6.17 7.99 2.32
N ARG A 482 -6.79 7.09 3.09
CA ARG A 482 -7.67 7.43 4.22
C ARG A 482 -6.87 7.37 5.53
N PRO A 483 -6.01 8.35 5.88
CA PRO A 483 -5.86 8.64 7.29
C PRO A 483 -7.25 9.07 7.75
N LEU A 484 -7.89 8.20 8.54
CA LEU A 484 -9.08 8.56 9.29
C LEU A 484 -8.78 9.87 10.02
#